data_AF-A0A238U8X8-F1
#
_entry.id   AF-A0A238U8X8-F1
#
_cell.length_a   1.000
_cell.length_b   1.000
_cell.length_c   1.000
_cell.angle_alpha   90.00
_cell.angle_beta   90.00
_cell.angle_gamma   90.00
#
_symmetry.space_group_name_H-M   'P 1'
#
loop_
_entity.id
_entity.type
_entity.pdbx_description
1 polymer ?
#
loop_
_entity_poly.entity_id
_entity_poly.type
_entity_poly.pdbx_seq_one_letter_code
_entity_poly.pdbx_strand_id
1 'polypeptide(L)'
;MNLDEIITHWKKSGIKLNDASSVNEILELEEILKFKFPSSFKYLYSRINGFKDYDSNEHMFTIYPLERIKIEYFDNQNINFIPFCDYLVNSHQIGFSKLDSKIYINYITEKNFNDIVANTFEESLIEIINNSDKIY
;
A
#
# COMPACT_ATOMS: atom_id res chain seq x y z
N MET A 1 -15.32 -5.68 -4.09
CA MET A 1 -15.41 -4.22 -4.34
C MET A 1 -14.47 -3.87 -5.48
N ASN A 2 -14.85 -2.95 -6.36
CA ASN A 2 -13.92 -2.34 -7.32
C ASN A 2 -13.21 -1.12 -6.71
N LEU A 3 -12.24 -0.55 -7.41
CA LEU A 3 -11.42 0.56 -6.90
C LEU A 3 -12.22 1.85 -6.64
N ASP A 4 -13.22 2.18 -7.46
CA ASP A 4 -14.08 3.34 -7.23
C ASP A 4 -14.97 3.14 -5.97
N GLU A 5 -15.43 1.90 -5.73
CA GLU A 5 -16.17 1.53 -4.51
C GLU A 5 -15.29 1.62 -3.27
N ILE A 6 -14.02 1.20 -3.36
CA ILE A 6 -13.02 1.33 -2.30
C ILE A 6 -12.79 2.80 -1.94
N ILE A 7 -12.53 3.66 -2.93
CA ILE A 7 -12.34 5.10 -2.70
C ILE A 7 -13.60 5.73 -2.08
N THR A 8 -14.78 5.33 -2.57
CA THR A 8 -16.06 5.81 -2.04
C THR A 8 -16.28 5.36 -0.60
N HIS A 9 -15.91 4.12 -0.27
CA HIS A 9 -15.97 3.60 1.10
C HIS A 9 -15.10 4.46 2.02
N TRP A 10 -13.82 4.66 1.71
CA TRP A 10 -12.92 5.48 2.54
C TRP A 10 -13.43 6.92 2.74
N LYS A 11 -13.94 7.56 1.68
CA LYS A 11 -14.55 8.90 1.79
C LYS A 11 -15.76 8.91 2.72
N LYS A 12 -16.62 7.89 2.65
CA LYS A 12 -17.80 7.77 3.52
C LYS A 12 -17.44 7.46 4.97
N SER A 13 -16.33 6.74 5.20
CA SER A 13 -15.79 6.46 6.53
C SER A 13 -15.02 7.65 7.13
N GLY A 14 -14.97 8.79 6.44
CA GLY A 14 -14.35 10.02 6.95
C GLY A 14 -12.82 10.06 6.82
N ILE A 15 -12.22 9.08 6.14
CA ILE A 15 -10.77 9.06 5.89
C ILE A 15 -10.41 10.21 4.96
N LYS A 16 -9.43 11.00 5.38
CA LYS A 16 -8.86 12.07 4.56
C LYS A 16 -7.94 11.47 3.52
N LEU A 17 -8.19 11.80 2.27
CA LEU A 17 -7.42 11.31 1.13
C LEU A 17 -6.59 12.46 0.54
N ASN A 18 -5.39 12.16 0.06
CA ASN A 18 -4.65 13.13 -0.74
C ASN A 18 -5.26 13.23 -2.14
N ASP A 19 -4.99 14.35 -2.80
CA ASP A 19 -5.32 14.52 -4.21
C ASP A 19 -4.58 13.48 -5.08
N ALA A 20 -5.08 13.26 -6.29
CA ALA A 20 -4.49 12.33 -7.23
C ALA A 20 -3.01 12.62 -7.52
N SER A 21 -2.22 11.56 -7.68
CA SER A 21 -0.89 11.64 -8.25
C SER A 21 -0.96 11.80 -9.77
N SER A 22 -0.01 12.57 -10.30
CA SER A 22 0.26 12.65 -11.72
C SER A 22 0.86 11.34 -12.25
N VAL A 23 0.73 11.11 -13.55
CA VAL A 23 1.35 9.97 -14.23
C VAL A 23 2.88 10.02 -14.09
N ASN A 24 3.47 11.21 -14.12
CA ASN A 24 4.93 11.37 -14.00
C ASN A 24 5.44 10.94 -12.63
N GLU A 25 4.76 11.31 -11.53
CA GLU A 25 5.16 10.87 -10.19
C GLU A 25 5.14 9.34 -10.04
N ILE A 26 4.14 8.68 -10.65
CA ILE A 26 4.06 7.22 -10.65
C ILE A 26 5.22 6.62 -11.46
N LEU A 27 5.53 7.17 -12.63
CA LEU A 27 6.62 6.69 -13.49
C LEU A 27 7.99 6.90 -12.82
N GLU A 28 8.21 8.06 -12.19
CA GLU A 28 9.41 8.36 -11.42
C GLU A 28 9.59 7.36 -10.27
N LEU A 29 8.52 7.04 -9.55
CA LEU A 29 8.58 6.02 -8.49
C LEU A 29 8.92 4.64 -9.06
N GLU A 30 8.32 4.23 -10.19
CA GLU A 30 8.67 2.96 -10.85
C GLU A 30 10.15 2.89 -11.24
N GLU A 31 10.73 3.98 -11.73
CA GLU A 31 12.15 4.07 -12.09
C GLU A 31 13.06 3.97 -10.87
N ILE A 32 12.74 4.70 -9.80
CA ILE A 32 13.49 4.68 -8.53
C ILE A 32 13.48 3.28 -7.92
N LEU A 33 12.30 2.66 -7.84
CA LEU A 33 12.12 1.34 -7.23
C LEU A 33 12.56 0.20 -8.15
N LYS A 34 12.81 0.48 -9.44
CA LYS A 34 13.04 -0.53 -10.49
C LYS A 34 11.94 -1.60 -10.48
N PHE A 35 10.69 -1.16 -10.39
CA PHE A 35 9.52 -2.02 -10.28
C PHE A 35 8.37 -1.44 -11.11
N LYS A 36 7.63 -2.31 -11.81
CA LYS A 36 6.46 -1.91 -12.58
C LYS A 36 5.20 -2.25 -11.80
N PHE A 37 4.49 -1.22 -11.36
CA PHE A 37 3.26 -1.39 -10.61
C PHE A 37 2.14 -1.93 -11.51
N PRO A 38 1.21 -2.73 -10.96
CA PRO A 38 0.03 -3.16 -11.70
C PRO A 38 -0.83 -1.97 -12.10
N SER A 39 -1.63 -2.12 -13.16
CA SER A 39 -2.53 -1.07 -13.66
C SER A 39 -3.48 -0.55 -12.59
N SER A 40 -3.87 -1.40 -11.64
CA SER A 40 -4.75 -1.08 -10.54
C SER A 40 -4.16 -0.16 -9.49
N PHE A 41 -2.89 -0.36 -9.15
CA PHE A 41 -2.14 0.59 -8.34
C PHE A 41 -2.10 1.95 -9.03
N LYS A 42 -1.73 1.99 -10.31
CA LYS A 42 -1.68 3.26 -11.08
C LYS A 42 -3.04 3.93 -11.14
N TYR A 43 -4.10 3.14 -11.33
CA TYR A 43 -5.47 3.63 -11.34
C TYR A 43 -5.83 4.26 -9.99
N LEU A 44 -5.61 3.55 -8.87
CA LEU A 44 -5.90 4.08 -7.54
C LEU A 44 -5.15 5.41 -7.31
N TYR A 45 -3.84 5.42 -7.58
CA TYR A 45 -3.00 6.60 -7.34
C TYR A 45 -3.31 7.78 -8.28
N SER A 46 -3.84 7.52 -9.49
CA SER A 46 -4.38 8.56 -10.38
C SER A 46 -5.70 9.18 -9.90
N ARG A 47 -6.31 8.62 -8.85
CA ARG A 47 -7.55 9.13 -8.25
C ARG A 47 -7.32 9.69 -6.85
N ILE A 48 -6.44 9.08 -6.06
CA ILE A 48 -6.04 9.51 -4.72
C ILE A 48 -4.59 9.10 -4.41
N ASN A 49 -3.77 9.99 -3.87
CA ASN A 49 -2.40 9.65 -3.49
C ASN A 49 -2.31 9.11 -2.05
N GLY A 50 -2.98 7.99 -1.78
CA GLY A 50 -3.07 7.41 -0.43
C GLY A 50 -3.83 8.26 0.58
N PHE A 51 -3.68 7.92 1.85
CA PHE A 51 -4.31 8.63 2.96
C PHE A 51 -3.49 9.87 3.32
N LYS A 52 -4.19 10.92 3.75
CA LYS A 52 -3.56 12.21 4.08
C LYS A 52 -2.89 12.14 5.45
N ASP A 53 -1.67 12.66 5.51
CA ASP A 53 -0.82 12.66 6.70
C ASP A 53 -0.56 11.23 7.22
N TYR A 54 -1.20 10.86 8.33
CA TYR A 54 -1.18 9.53 8.95
C TYR A 54 -2.60 9.08 9.30
N ASP A 55 -3.60 9.61 8.58
CA ASP A 55 -4.98 9.17 8.79
C ASP A 55 -5.07 7.67 8.52
N SER A 56 -5.94 7.00 9.25
CA SER A 56 -6.06 5.53 9.22
C SER A 56 -7.51 5.13 9.14
N ASN A 57 -7.77 3.92 8.65
CA ASN A 57 -9.09 3.34 8.77
C ASN A 57 -9.40 3.00 10.25
N GLU A 58 -10.63 2.55 10.52
CA GLU A 58 -11.08 2.13 11.86
C GLU A 58 -10.27 0.97 12.46
N HIS A 59 -9.44 0.31 11.65
CA HIS A 59 -8.56 -0.79 12.03
C HIS A 59 -7.08 -0.40 12.10
N MET A 60 -6.76 0.90 12.11
CA MET A 60 -5.39 1.43 12.22
C MET A 60 -4.47 1.12 11.03
N PHE A 61 -5.05 0.84 9.87
CA PHE A 61 -4.28 0.73 8.61
C PHE A 61 -4.23 2.07 7.90
N THR A 62 -3.03 2.42 7.42
CA THR A 62 -2.77 3.66 6.66
C THR A 62 -2.23 3.29 5.29
N ILE A 63 -2.88 3.76 4.22
CA ILE A 63 -2.35 3.62 2.85
C ILE A 63 -1.41 4.79 2.57
N TYR A 64 -0.16 4.50 2.21
CA TYR A 64 0.87 5.50 2.03
C TYR A 64 0.68 6.35 0.76
N PRO A 65 0.99 7.66 0.80
CA PRO A 65 1.27 8.41 -0.42
C PRO A 65 2.56 7.90 -1.10
N LEU A 66 2.72 8.15 -2.41
CA LEU A 66 3.88 7.71 -3.20
C LEU A 66 5.22 8.12 -2.56
N GLU A 67 5.33 9.34 -2.04
CA GLU A 67 6.57 9.80 -1.40
C GLU A 67 6.89 9.00 -0.13
N ARG A 68 5.86 8.56 0.61
CA ARG A 68 6.07 7.72 1.79
C ARG A 68 6.48 6.30 1.40
N ILE A 69 5.90 5.73 0.33
CA ILE A 69 6.35 4.44 -0.24
C ILE A 69 7.84 4.47 -0.53
N LYS A 70 8.32 5.55 -1.16
CA LYS A 70 9.73 5.75 -1.48
C LYS A 70 10.61 5.80 -0.22
N ILE A 71 10.23 6.60 0.78
CA ILE A 71 10.98 6.73 2.04
C ILE A 71 11.06 5.35 2.72
N GLU A 72 9.91 4.70 2.93
CA GLU A 72 9.84 3.41 3.62
C GLU A 72 10.60 2.31 2.88
N TYR A 73 10.58 2.31 1.53
CA TYR A 73 11.39 1.38 0.75
C TYR A 73 12.90 1.52 1.01
N PHE A 74 13.41 2.75 1.14
CA PHE A 74 14.83 2.98 1.38
C PHE A 74 15.25 2.75 2.84
N ASP A 75 14.33 2.94 3.78
CA ASP A 75 14.57 2.66 5.20
C ASP A 75 14.44 1.15 5.51
N ASN A 76 13.78 0.38 4.64
CA ASN A 76 13.63 -1.07 4.79
C ASN A 76 14.93 -1.83 4.44
N GLN A 77 15.28 -2.82 5.26
CA GLN A 77 16.46 -3.68 5.01
C GLN A 77 16.24 -4.66 3.84
N ASN A 78 14.98 -4.98 3.52
CA ASN A 78 14.60 -5.89 2.45
C ASN A 78 14.34 -5.13 1.15
N ILE A 79 15.36 -5.05 0.29
CA ILE A 79 15.30 -4.39 -1.03
C ILE A 79 14.28 -5.00 -2.01
N ASN A 80 13.74 -6.18 -1.72
CA ASN A 80 12.73 -6.84 -2.53
C ASN A 80 11.31 -6.53 -2.07
N PHE A 81 11.12 -5.75 -1.01
CA PHE A 81 9.81 -5.39 -0.48
C PHE A 81 9.52 -3.91 -0.72
N ILE A 82 8.36 -3.60 -1.29
CA ILE A 82 7.89 -2.23 -1.52
C ILE A 82 6.65 -2.00 -0.64
N PRO A 83 6.79 -1.38 0.55
CA PRO A 83 5.66 -1.13 1.44
C PRO A 83 4.72 -0.08 0.83
N PHE A 84 3.41 -0.32 0.89
CA PHE A 84 2.39 0.67 0.54
C PHE A 84 1.37 0.92 1.65
N CYS A 85 1.42 0.13 2.72
CA CYS A 85 0.50 0.26 3.84
C CYS A 85 1.19 -0.01 5.16
N ASP A 86 0.84 0.80 6.16
CA ASP A 86 1.23 0.65 7.56
C ASP A 86 0.10 0.01 8.38
N TYR A 87 0.49 -0.76 9.39
CA TYR A 87 -0.37 -1.09 10.52
C TYR A 87 0.24 -0.58 11.82
N LEU A 88 -0.57 0.16 12.58
CA LEU A 88 -0.30 0.54 13.97
C LEU A 88 1.09 1.15 14.20
N VAL A 89 1.43 2.21 13.46
CA VAL A 89 2.68 2.96 13.61
C VAL A 89 3.89 2.03 13.45
N ASN A 90 3.99 1.41 12.27
CA ASN A 90 5.09 0.53 11.89
C ASN A 90 5.19 -0.74 12.75
N SER A 91 4.06 -1.29 13.23
CA SER A 91 4.05 -2.65 13.80
C SER A 91 4.41 -3.68 12.73
N HIS A 92 3.71 -3.62 11.60
CA HIS A 92 4.06 -4.31 10.37
C HIS A 92 3.60 -3.53 9.15
N GLN A 93 4.18 -3.86 8.02
CA GLN A 93 3.89 -3.22 6.74
C GLN A 93 3.31 -4.24 5.77
N ILE A 94 2.43 -3.77 4.88
CA ILE A 94 1.93 -4.54 3.75
C ILE A 94 2.48 -3.92 2.46
N GLY A 95 2.98 -4.78 1.57
CA GLY A 95 3.72 -4.31 0.40
C GLY A 95 3.88 -5.33 -0.70
N PHE A 96 4.37 -4.88 -1.85
CA PHE A 96 4.70 -5.74 -2.97
C PHE A 96 6.01 -6.48 -2.74
N SER A 97 6.04 -7.75 -3.13
CA SER A 97 7.27 -8.47 -3.39
C SER A 97 7.75 -8.18 -4.82
N LYS A 98 8.99 -7.74 -4.99
CA LYS A 98 9.62 -7.56 -6.31
C LYS A 98 9.95 -8.89 -7.00
N LEU A 99 9.86 -10.01 -6.29
CA LEU A 99 10.19 -11.33 -6.81
C LEU A 99 9.05 -11.91 -7.66
N ASP A 100 7.81 -11.67 -7.26
CA ASP A 100 6.62 -12.26 -7.90
C ASP A 100 5.43 -11.29 -8.02
N SER A 101 5.62 -10.03 -7.61
CA SER A 101 4.63 -8.95 -7.66
C SER A 101 3.37 -9.19 -6.81
N LYS A 102 3.38 -10.17 -5.91
CA LYS A 102 2.29 -10.42 -4.95
C LYS A 102 2.43 -9.56 -3.70
N ILE A 103 1.40 -9.58 -2.85
CA ILE A 103 1.33 -8.75 -1.64
C ILE A 103 1.66 -9.58 -0.40
N TYR A 104 2.59 -9.07 0.42
CA TYR A 104 3.09 -9.74 1.61
C TYR A 104 3.05 -8.82 2.83
N ILE A 105 3.07 -9.43 4.01
CA ILE A 105 3.40 -8.77 5.27
C ILE A 105 4.93 -8.78 5.48
N ASN A 106 5.44 -7.65 5.95
CA ASN A 106 6.79 -7.51 6.47
C ASN A 106 6.74 -6.97 7.90
N TYR A 107 7.13 -7.80 8.87
CA TYR A 107 7.25 -7.38 10.26
C TYR A 107 8.64 -6.80 10.49
N ILE A 108 8.71 -5.70 11.23
CA ILE A 108 9.98 -5.00 11.48
C ILE A 108 11.01 -5.89 12.18
N THR A 109 10.56 -6.88 12.95
CA THR A 109 11.42 -7.78 13.73
C THR A 109 11.92 -9.00 12.96
N GLU A 110 11.42 -9.27 11.74
CA GLU A 110 11.70 -10.51 11.02
C GLU A 110 12.42 -10.27 9.69
N LYS A 111 13.36 -11.17 9.35
CA LYS A 111 14.26 -11.02 8.20
C LYS A 111 13.69 -11.54 6.87
N ASN A 112 12.56 -12.25 6.89
CA ASN A 112 11.98 -12.90 5.73
C ASN A 112 10.53 -12.42 5.51
N PHE A 113 10.03 -12.59 4.28
CA PHE A 113 8.60 -12.44 4.01
C PHE A 113 7.85 -13.48 4.83
N ASN A 114 6.88 -13.05 5.62
CA ASN A 114 6.18 -13.96 6.49
C ASN A 114 5.00 -14.57 5.74
N ASP A 115 4.01 -13.74 5.42
CA ASP A 115 2.73 -14.23 4.96
C ASP A 115 2.22 -13.50 3.73
N ILE A 116 1.66 -14.27 2.79
CA ILE A 116 0.99 -13.74 1.61
C ILE A 116 -0.36 -13.16 2.03
N VAL A 117 -0.56 -11.88 1.78
CA VAL A 117 -1.84 -11.19 2.01
C VAL A 117 -2.78 -11.48 0.84
N ALA A 118 -2.28 -11.30 -0.39
CA ALA A 118 -3.09 -11.38 -1.60
C ALA A 118 -2.22 -11.60 -2.85
N ASN A 119 -2.85 -12.08 -3.94
CA ASN A 119 -2.15 -12.23 -5.22
C ASN A 119 -2.14 -10.93 -6.02
N THR A 120 -3.06 -10.00 -5.74
CA THR A 120 -3.16 -8.70 -6.42
C THR A 120 -3.28 -7.54 -5.44
N PHE A 121 -3.00 -6.34 -5.94
CA PHE A 121 -3.11 -5.12 -5.15
C PHE A 121 -4.57 -4.87 -4.72
N GLU A 122 -5.54 -5.01 -5.61
CA GLU A 122 -6.96 -4.79 -5.30
C GLU A 122 -7.47 -5.77 -4.25
N GLU A 123 -7.10 -7.04 -4.35
CA GLU A 123 -7.43 -8.03 -3.32
C GLU A 123 -6.89 -7.60 -1.96
N SER A 124 -5.64 -7.12 -1.88
CA SER A 124 -5.08 -6.67 -0.60
C SER A 124 -5.86 -5.50 0.02
N LEU A 125 -6.35 -4.55 -0.80
CA LEU A 125 -7.19 -3.45 -0.30
C LEU A 125 -8.52 -3.97 0.26
N ILE A 126 -9.09 -5.00 -0.38
CA ILE A 126 -10.30 -5.66 0.11
C ILE A 126 -10.02 -6.37 1.44
N GLU A 127 -8.89 -7.08 1.56
CA GLU A 127 -8.50 -7.73 2.82
C GLU A 127 -8.30 -6.71 3.95
N ILE A 128 -7.70 -5.54 3.66
CA ILE A 128 -7.52 -4.42 4.60
C ILE A 128 -8.88 -3.83 5.05
N ILE A 129 -9.80 -3.61 4.11
CA ILE A 129 -11.14 -3.07 4.43
C ILE A 129 -11.96 -4.07 5.24
N ASN A 130 -11.86 -5.36 4.93
CA ASN A 130 -12.58 -6.41 5.62
C ASN A 130 -11.94 -6.82 6.95
N ASN A 131 -10.77 -6.26 7.28
CA ASN A 131 -10.00 -6.60 8.47
C ASN A 131 -9.76 -8.12 8.61
N SER A 132 -9.35 -8.77 7.51
CA SER A 132 -9.21 -10.22 7.47
C SER A 132 -8.07 -10.74 8.36
N ASP A 133 -8.04 -12.03 8.67
CA ASP A 133 -6.91 -12.62 9.41
C ASP A 133 -5.60 -12.64 8.58
N LYS A 134 -5.65 -12.42 7.26
CA LYS A 134 -4.46 -12.49 6.38
C LYS A 134 -3.56 -11.25 6.46
N ILE A 135 -4.02 -10.19 7.09
CA ILE A 135 -3.29 -8.90 7.19
C ILE A 135 -2.62 -8.73 8.56
N TYR A 136 -2.50 -9.81 9.35
CA TYR A 136 -1.97 -9.83 10.71
C TYR A 136 -0.90 -10.89 10.93
#